data_AF-A0AB33HQN8-F1
#
_entry.id   AF-A0AB33HQN8-F1
#
_cell.length_a   1.000
_cell.length_b   1.000
_cell.length_c   1.000
_cell.angle_alpha   90.00
_cell.angle_beta   90.00
_cell.angle_gamma   90.00
#
_symmetry.space_group_name_H-M   'P 1'
#
loop_
_entity.id
_entity.type
_entity.pdbx_description
1 polymer ?
#
loop_
_entity_poly.entity_id
_entity_poly.type
_entity_poly.pdbx_seq_one_letter_code
_entity_poly.pdbx_strand_id
1 'polypeptide(L)'
;MKMPGNIFKREHGFTLIEILVVVAILGVLAGVVIPNVVKFMHAGKVESANTELANIRLAVLSAMVDAEINTLNDGGTVGSGHTSNVSYGSPSVSLAVHNFVMGEVIGIYTLNEKGLIVSALMPEGSDWANLTFVNGAWQ
;
A
#
# COMPACT_ATOMS: atom_id res chain seq x y z
N MET A 1 11.71 -65.11 38.61
CA MET A 1 11.90 -64.01 37.64
C MET A 1 10.55 -63.35 37.42
N LYS A 2 10.43 -62.03 37.67
CA LYS A 2 9.16 -61.27 37.60
C LYS A 2 9.27 -60.33 36.40
N MET A 3 8.40 -60.50 35.39
CA MET A 3 8.43 -59.68 34.18
C MET A 3 7.85 -58.28 34.46
N PRO A 4 8.44 -57.21 33.92
CA PRO A 4 7.91 -55.86 34.05
C PRO A 4 6.62 -55.72 33.22
N GLY A 5 5.53 -55.31 33.87
CA GLY A 5 4.26 -55.04 33.21
C GLY A 5 4.36 -53.77 32.36
N ASN A 6 4.05 -53.89 31.07
CA ASN A 6 4.03 -52.75 30.14
C ASN A 6 2.83 -51.85 30.48
N ILE A 7 3.10 -50.64 30.98
CA ILE A 7 2.06 -49.66 31.29
C ILE A 7 1.64 -49.02 29.95
N PHE A 8 0.59 -49.55 29.33
CA PHE A 8 -0.04 -48.88 28.18
C PHE A 8 -0.62 -47.54 28.66
N LYS A 9 0.08 -46.45 28.34
CA LYS A 9 -0.38 -45.08 28.57
C LYS A 9 -1.61 -44.87 27.69
N ARG A 10 -2.78 -44.60 28.29
CA ARG A 10 -3.99 -44.26 27.54
C ARG A 10 -3.78 -42.93 26.84
N GLU A 11 -3.83 -42.91 25.52
CA GLU A 11 -3.88 -41.66 24.77
C GLU A 11 -5.28 -41.05 24.96
N HIS A 12 -5.33 -39.86 25.55
CA HIS A 12 -6.55 -39.07 25.64
C HIS A 12 -6.79 -38.40 24.27
N GLY A 13 -7.59 -39.05 23.42
CA GLY A 13 -8.07 -38.45 22.17
C GLY A 13 -9.17 -37.42 22.43
N PHE A 14 -9.24 -36.39 21.57
CA PHE A 14 -10.34 -35.43 21.55
C PHE A 14 -11.65 -36.13 21.21
N THR A 15 -12.74 -35.73 21.86
CA THR A 15 -14.07 -36.23 21.54
C THR A 15 -14.61 -35.57 20.27
N LEU A 16 -15.43 -36.28 19.50
CA LEU A 16 -16.08 -35.72 18.30
C LEU A 16 -16.95 -34.50 18.63
N ILE A 17 -17.58 -34.51 19.81
CA ILE A 17 -18.43 -33.41 20.27
C ILE A 17 -17.61 -32.16 20.60
N GLU A 18 -16.40 -32.31 21.14
CA GLU A 18 -15.49 -31.18 21.37
C GLU A 18 -15.11 -30.50 20.06
N ILE A 19 -14.75 -31.28 19.04
CA ILE A 19 -14.41 -30.68 17.73
C ILE A 19 -15.64 -30.03 17.09
N LEU A 20 -16.83 -30.65 17.20
CA LEU A 20 -18.08 -30.11 16.64
C LEU A 20 -18.44 -28.75 17.24
N VAL A 21 -18.41 -28.62 18.57
CA VAL A 21 -18.74 -27.36 19.24
C VAL A 21 -17.70 -26.28 18.92
N VAL A 22 -16.41 -26.64 18.84
CA VAL A 22 -15.34 -25.68 18.50
C VAL A 22 -15.53 -25.12 17.09
N VAL A 23 -15.74 -25.97 16.08
CA VAL A 23 -15.94 -25.47 14.70
C VAL A 23 -17.25 -24.70 14.56
N ALA A 24 -18.29 -25.03 15.34
CA ALA A 24 -19.53 -24.27 15.38
C ALA A 24 -19.30 -22.84 15.89
N ILE A 25 -18.57 -22.67 17.00
CA ILE A 25 -18.24 -21.35 17.55
C ILE A 25 -17.31 -20.58 16.60
N LEU A 26 -16.26 -21.24 16.06
CA LEU A 26 -15.34 -20.62 15.10
C LEU A 26 -16.07 -20.17 13.82
N GLY A 27 -17.06 -20.94 13.35
CA GLY A 27 -17.88 -20.57 12.20
C GLY A 27 -18.69 -19.29 12.44
N VAL A 28 -19.31 -19.15 13.61
CA VAL A 28 -20.05 -17.93 13.99
C VAL A 28 -19.11 -16.73 14.08
N LEU A 29 -17.95 -16.89 14.74
CA LEU A 29 -16.96 -15.81 14.87
C LEU A 29 -16.42 -15.37 13.50
N ALA A 30 -16.06 -16.33 12.64
CA ALA A 30 -15.56 -16.04 11.30
C ALA A 30 -16.58 -15.26 10.46
N GLY A 31 -17.86 -15.62 10.54
CA GLY A 31 -18.93 -14.93 9.81
C GLY A 31 -19.06 -13.44 10.15
N VAL A 32 -18.80 -13.06 11.40
CA VAL A 32 -18.85 -11.65 11.84
C VAL A 32 -17.53 -10.92 11.56
N VAL A 33 -16.39 -11.59 11.74
CA VAL A 33 -15.07 -10.95 11.71
C VAL A 33 -14.56 -10.69 10.29
N ILE A 34 -14.72 -11.65 9.36
CA ILE A 34 -14.19 -11.57 8.00
C ILE A 34 -14.56 -10.26 7.27
N PRO A 35 -15.83 -9.84 7.18
CA PRO A 35 -16.18 -8.61 6.45
C PRO A 35 -15.56 -7.36 7.06
N ASN A 36 -15.37 -7.32 8.39
CA ASN A 36 -14.74 -6.20 9.07
C ASN A 36 -13.25 -6.14 8.77
N VAL A 37 -12.56 -7.29 8.75
CA VAL A 37 -11.14 -7.37 8.41
C VAL A 37 -10.91 -6.92 6.97
N VAL A 38 -11.74 -7.37 6.01
CA VAL A 38 -11.62 -6.96 4.60
C VAL A 38 -11.77 -5.44 4.45
N LYS A 39 -12.75 -4.83 5.13
CA LYS A 39 -12.93 -3.36 5.13
C LYS A 39 -11.74 -2.64 5.74
N PHE A 40 -11.22 -3.14 6.87
CA PHE A 40 -10.05 -2.56 7.53
C PHE A 40 -8.80 -2.62 6.64
N MET A 41 -8.56 -3.76 5.99
CA MET A 41 -7.46 -3.91 5.04
C MET A 41 -7.59 -2.94 3.86
N HIS A 42 -8.79 -2.78 3.30
CA HIS A 42 -9.03 -1.82 2.22
C HIS A 42 -8.80 -0.37 2.68
N ALA A 43 -9.31 0.00 3.86
CA ALA A 43 -9.06 1.32 4.44
C ALA A 43 -7.56 1.57 4.67
N GLY A 44 -6.82 0.57 5.15
CA GLY A 44 -5.36 0.65 5.30
C GLY A 44 -4.62 0.85 3.98
N LYS A 45 -5.09 0.23 2.88
CA LYS A 45 -4.55 0.47 1.53
C LYS A 45 -4.78 1.91 1.07
N VAL A 46 -6.00 2.42 1.27
CA VAL A 46 -6.34 3.82 0.95
C VAL A 46 -5.48 4.79 1.75
N GLU A 47 -5.29 4.55 3.04
CA GLU A 47 -4.47 5.40 3.91
C GLU A 47 -2.99 5.36 3.52
N SER A 48 -2.45 4.17 3.22
CA SER A 48 -1.09 4.00 2.72
C SER A 48 -0.87 4.76 1.40
N ALA A 49 -1.81 4.66 0.47
CA ALA A 49 -1.73 5.36 -0.81
C ALA A 49 -1.81 6.88 -0.66
N ASN A 50 -2.68 7.36 0.23
CA ASN A 50 -2.76 8.80 0.54
C ASN A 50 -1.52 9.33 1.28
N THR A 51 -0.86 8.49 2.08
CA THR A 51 0.42 8.83 2.72
C THR A 51 1.52 8.98 1.66
N GLU A 52 1.62 8.03 0.72
CA GLU A 52 2.57 8.15 -0.40
C GLU A 52 2.29 9.41 -1.23
N LEU A 53 1.02 9.67 -1.58
CA LEU A 53 0.62 10.88 -2.28
C LEU A 53 1.12 12.16 -1.57
N ALA A 54 0.98 12.24 -0.25
CA ALA A 54 1.47 13.38 0.52
C ALA A 54 3.00 13.49 0.46
N ASN A 55 3.71 12.36 0.56
CA ASN A 55 5.17 12.33 0.42
C ASN A 55 5.62 12.81 -0.97
N ILE A 56 4.95 12.39 -2.04
CA ILE A 56 5.27 12.83 -3.41
C ILE A 56 5.00 14.33 -3.59
N ARG A 57 3.90 14.86 -3.04
CA ARG A 57 3.65 16.31 -3.09
C ARG A 57 4.78 17.10 -2.44
N LEU A 58 5.24 16.65 -1.28
CA LEU A 58 6.34 17.29 -0.59
C LEU A 58 7.66 17.14 -1.36
N ALA A 59 7.92 15.97 -1.95
CA ALA A 59 9.13 15.72 -2.74
C ALA A 59 9.20 16.62 -3.99
N VAL A 60 8.10 16.75 -4.72
CA VAL A 60 8.02 17.64 -5.90
C VAL A 60 8.24 19.08 -5.49
N LEU A 61 7.57 19.54 -4.42
CA LEU A 61 7.77 20.90 -3.89
C LEU A 61 9.22 21.14 -3.48
N SER A 62 9.83 20.19 -2.76
CA SER A 62 11.22 20.29 -2.30
C SER A 62 12.19 20.37 -3.48
N ALA A 63 11.99 19.53 -4.50
CA ALA A 63 12.81 19.55 -5.70
C ALA A 63 12.70 20.88 -6.47
N MET A 64 11.48 21.43 -6.59
CA MET A 64 11.27 22.72 -7.25
C MET A 64 11.89 23.89 -6.48
N VAL A 65 11.83 23.85 -5.14
CA VAL A 65 12.48 24.85 -4.29
C VAL A 65 14.01 24.77 -4.40
N ASP A 66 14.58 23.55 -4.38
CA ASP A 66 16.02 23.32 -4.53
C ASP A 66 16.54 23.78 -5.89
N ALA A 67 15.75 23.56 -6.95
CA ALA A 67 16.05 24.05 -8.30
C ALA A 67 15.72 25.54 -8.52
N GLU A 68 15.18 26.24 -7.52
CA GLU A 68 14.75 27.64 -7.57
C GLU A 68 13.76 27.94 -8.72
N ILE A 69 12.80 27.04 -8.95
CA ILE A 69 11.80 27.16 -10.02
C ILE A 69 10.37 27.20 -9.48
N ASN A 70 9.49 27.86 -10.25
CA ASN A 70 8.06 27.93 -9.95
C ASN A 70 7.18 27.29 -11.03
N THR A 71 7.79 26.86 -12.15
CA THR A 71 7.09 26.26 -13.28
C THR A 71 7.92 25.14 -13.91
N LEU A 72 7.23 24.11 -14.37
CA LEU A 72 7.70 23.03 -15.22
C LEU A 72 7.32 23.33 -16.66
N ASN A 73 7.98 22.69 -17.63
CA ASN A 73 7.74 22.96 -19.05
C ASN A 73 6.39 22.45 -19.56
N ASP A 74 5.99 21.24 -19.14
CA ASP A 74 4.75 20.57 -19.54
C ASP A 74 4.25 19.64 -18.42
N GLY A 75 4.52 20.03 -17.17
CA GLY A 75 4.35 19.16 -16.02
C GLY A 75 5.30 17.96 -16.01
N GLY A 76 4.77 16.77 -15.72
CA GLY A 76 5.56 15.54 -15.75
C GLY A 76 4.95 14.39 -14.94
N THR A 77 5.71 13.31 -14.79
CA THR A 77 5.27 12.13 -14.03
C THR A 77 6.28 11.72 -12.98
N VAL A 78 5.81 11.37 -11.79
CA VAL A 78 6.57 10.66 -10.75
C VAL A 78 5.96 9.28 -10.64
N GLY A 79 6.70 8.26 -11.03
CA GLY A 79 6.22 6.91 -11.24
C GLY A 79 6.82 5.87 -10.31
N SER A 80 6.31 4.65 -10.48
CA SER A 80 6.77 3.49 -9.72
C SER A 80 8.28 3.28 -9.86
N GLY A 81 8.89 2.75 -8.80
CA GLY A 81 10.34 2.49 -8.76
C GLY A 81 11.19 3.76 -8.78
N HIS A 82 10.68 4.87 -8.23
CA HIS A 82 11.36 6.19 -8.18
C HIS A 82 11.64 6.81 -9.56
N THR A 83 10.88 6.43 -10.58
CA THR A 83 11.03 7.07 -11.89
C THR A 83 10.47 8.49 -11.84
N SER A 84 11.16 9.45 -12.45
CA SER A 84 10.70 10.84 -12.54
C SER A 84 11.03 11.40 -13.91
N ASN A 85 10.02 11.82 -14.64
CA ASN A 85 10.17 12.52 -15.91
C ASN A 85 9.51 13.89 -15.78
N VAL A 86 10.25 14.79 -15.13
CA VAL A 86 9.81 16.15 -14.83
C VAL A 86 10.90 17.08 -15.33
N SER A 87 10.55 18.09 -16.13
CA SER A 87 11.55 18.96 -16.78
C SER A 87 11.18 20.44 -16.67
N TYR A 88 12.20 21.28 -16.65
CA TYR A 88 12.06 22.74 -16.58
C TYR A 88 13.12 23.45 -17.45
N GLY A 89 12.88 24.72 -17.77
CA GLY A 89 13.83 25.60 -18.46
C GLY A 89 13.98 25.35 -19.96
N SER A 90 14.86 26.13 -20.59
CA SER A 90 15.24 25.99 -22.00
C SER A 90 16.73 26.30 -22.16
N PRO A 91 17.58 25.33 -22.55
CA PRO A 91 17.27 23.92 -22.85
C PRO A 91 16.70 23.16 -21.63
N SER A 92 15.93 22.11 -21.88
CA SER A 92 15.25 21.34 -20.83
C SER A 92 16.23 20.67 -19.88
N VAL A 93 16.02 20.85 -18.57
CA VAL A 93 16.75 20.20 -17.49
C VAL A 93 15.80 19.29 -16.72
N SER A 94 16.27 18.09 -16.34
CA SER A 94 15.50 17.15 -15.54
C SER A 94 15.45 17.59 -14.08
N LEU A 95 14.26 17.63 -13.50
CA LEU A 95 14.06 17.83 -12.07
C LEU A 95 14.21 16.49 -11.33
N ALA A 96 15.14 16.41 -10.39
CA ALA A 96 15.46 15.18 -9.67
C ALA A 96 14.51 14.92 -8.48
N VAL A 97 13.20 14.80 -8.73
CA VAL A 97 12.19 14.58 -7.69
C VAL A 97 12.48 13.33 -6.84
N HIS A 98 12.99 12.26 -7.46
CA HIS A 98 13.31 11.01 -6.77
C HIS A 98 14.31 11.14 -5.62
N ASN A 99 15.17 12.17 -5.61
CA ASN A 99 16.12 12.41 -4.51
C ASN A 99 15.42 12.81 -3.22
N PHE A 100 14.17 13.27 -3.31
CA PHE A 100 13.37 13.75 -2.18
C PHE A 100 12.27 12.76 -1.78
N VAL A 101 12.21 11.59 -2.43
CA VAL A 101 11.24 10.55 -2.11
C VAL A 101 11.91 9.50 -1.21
N MET A 102 11.17 9.06 -0.20
CA MET A 102 11.62 8.04 0.74
C MET A 102 10.83 6.75 0.53
N GLY A 103 11.53 5.62 0.41
CA GLY A 103 10.91 4.31 0.22
C GLY A 103 10.36 4.11 -1.20
N GLU A 104 9.89 2.91 -1.50
CA GLU A 104 9.39 2.59 -2.83
C GLU A 104 8.11 3.36 -3.17
N VAL A 105 8.09 3.95 -4.37
CA VAL A 105 6.88 4.55 -4.95
C VAL A 105 6.12 3.46 -5.68
N ILE A 106 4.85 3.30 -5.32
CA ILE A 106 3.93 2.40 -6.01
C ILE A 106 3.14 3.19 -7.06
N GLY A 107 2.56 4.34 -6.69
CA GLY A 107 1.70 5.12 -7.58
C GLY A 107 2.43 5.77 -8.75
N ILE A 108 1.68 6.07 -9.82
CA ILE A 108 2.12 6.94 -10.91
C ILE A 108 1.35 8.24 -10.82
N TYR A 109 2.03 9.31 -10.44
CA TYR A 109 1.47 10.64 -10.23
C TYR A 109 1.78 11.55 -11.41
N THR A 110 0.74 12.15 -11.98
CA THR A 110 0.87 13.14 -13.05
C THR A 110 0.81 14.54 -12.45
N LEU A 111 1.76 15.37 -12.83
CA LEU A 111 1.94 16.75 -12.39
C LEU A 111 1.54 17.71 -13.51
N ASN A 112 0.97 18.85 -13.15
CA ASN A 112 0.83 19.97 -14.07
C ASN A 112 2.09 20.86 -14.09
N GLU A 113 2.07 21.90 -14.92
CA GLU A 113 3.15 22.90 -15.01
C GLU A 113 3.51 23.58 -13.68
N LYS A 114 2.62 23.58 -12.69
CA LYS A 114 2.88 24.15 -11.35
C LYS A 114 3.42 23.13 -10.36
N GLY A 115 3.72 21.91 -10.80
CA GLY A 115 4.15 20.81 -9.93
C GLY A 115 3.04 20.25 -9.03
N LEU A 116 1.77 20.56 -9.32
CA LEU A 116 0.64 20.00 -8.57
C LEU A 116 0.22 18.66 -9.17
N ILE A 117 -0.04 17.67 -8.32
CA ILE A 117 -0.58 16.37 -8.73
C ILE A 117 -2.03 16.56 -9.19
N VAL A 118 -2.30 16.26 -10.46
CA VAL A 118 -3.63 16.37 -11.09
C VAL A 118 -4.33 15.03 -11.23
N SER A 119 -3.58 13.95 -11.38
CA SER A 119 -4.10 12.59 -11.46
C SER A 119 -3.08 11.59 -10.93
N ALA A 120 -3.57 10.43 -10.50
CA ALA A 120 -2.73 9.31 -10.15
C ALA A 120 -3.30 8.01 -10.75
N LEU A 121 -2.41 7.10 -11.14
CA LEU A 121 -2.73 5.77 -11.67
C LEU A 121 -2.01 4.73 -10.84
N MET A 122 -2.68 3.61 -10.58
CA MET A 122 -2.06 2.45 -9.96
C MET A 122 -1.34 1.62 -11.05
N PRO A 123 -0.14 1.08 -10.80
CA PRO A 123 0.45 0.09 -11.68
C PRO A 123 -0.40 -1.18 -11.67
N GLU A 124 -0.51 -1.83 -12.83
CA GLU A 124 -1.15 -3.14 -12.94
C GLU A 124 -0.43 -4.16 -12.03
N GLY A 125 -1.20 -4.93 -11.27
CA GLY A 125 -0.67 -5.95 -10.36
C GLY A 125 -0.14 -5.43 -9.03
N SER A 126 -0.29 -4.14 -8.72
CA SER A 126 0.10 -3.57 -7.42
C SER A 126 -0.87 -3.94 -6.28
N ASP A 127 -0.40 -3.82 -5.04
CA ASP A 127 -1.21 -4.06 -3.83
C ASP A 127 -2.40 -3.10 -3.69
N TRP A 128 -2.40 -2.01 -4.46
CA TRP A 128 -3.45 -1.00 -4.55
C TRP A 128 -4.51 -1.31 -5.59
N ALA A 129 -4.59 -2.56 -6.04
CA ALA A 129 -5.65 -3.02 -6.92
C ALA A 129 -7.03 -2.57 -6.42
N ASN A 130 -7.81 -1.98 -7.33
CA ASN A 130 -9.14 -1.38 -7.13
C ASN A 130 -9.17 -0.04 -6.39
N LEU A 131 -8.03 0.59 -6.12
CA LEU A 131 -8.02 2.00 -5.71
C LEU A 131 -8.22 2.91 -6.92
N THR A 132 -8.93 4.00 -6.69
CA THR A 132 -9.20 5.04 -7.68
C THR A 132 -8.75 6.39 -7.16
N PHE A 133 -8.25 7.25 -8.05
CA PHE A 133 -7.86 8.60 -7.68
C PHE A 133 -8.96 9.58 -8.06
N VAL A 134 -9.64 10.17 -7.06
CA VAL A 134 -10.78 11.06 -7.26
C VAL A 134 -10.63 12.29 -6.37
N ASN A 135 -10.88 13.48 -6.93
CA ASN A 135 -10.80 14.75 -6.21
C ASN A 135 -9.48 14.97 -5.44
N GLY A 136 -8.37 14.49 -5.98
CA GLY A 136 -7.05 14.72 -5.39
C GLY A 136 -6.66 13.78 -4.25
N ALA A 137 -7.37 12.66 -4.06
CA ALA A 137 -7.07 11.63 -3.07
C ALA A 137 -7.38 10.22 -3.62
N TRP A 138 -6.73 9.22 -3.03
CA TRP A 138 -7.03 7.80 -3.28
C TRP A 138 -8.29 7.37 -2.52
N GLN A 139 -9.12 6.55 -3.17
CA GLN A 139 -10.38 5.97 -2.67
C GLN A 139 -10.53 4.51 -3.08
#